data_AF-A0A482VIU8-F1
#
_entry.id   AF-A0A482VIU8-F1
#
_cell.length_a   1.000
_cell.length_b   1.000
_cell.length_c   1.000
_cell.angle_alpha   90.00
_cell.angle_beta   90.00
_cell.angle_gamma   90.00
#
_symmetry.space_group_name_H-M   'P 1'
#
loop_
_entity.id
_entity.type
_entity.pdbx_description
1 polymer ?
#
loop_
_entity_poly.entity_id
_entity_poly.type
_entity_poly.pdbx_seq_one_letter_code
_entity_poly.pdbx_strand_id
1 'polypeptide(L)'
;MSRHRRDDICTRFQGLSLRDQPSTSRGCSSRATTSGRKAPVIQSVKNPHVLDINHSGGKVVTCQNLHPTDHMYKKIEDLITNETFVIENIVEVHNPFLKKAYDLKKSQKKRQFGEVHECLVFHGTKKANVNSICTYNFNWRLFGTNKGHKFGKGVSFSTNAKYASNYSDLDLYHKVLIVAKVLITNVCQGHPNMTYPPPGYDTSQKGGSGIVIVKYDDNEFYPAYKLYYHLDDDESDNGNYYDNNNLNDDYDYDNDYYDYY
;
A
#
# COMPACT_ATOMS: atom_id res chain seq x y z
N MET A 1 -8.02 -0.46 -35.82
CA MET A 1 -8.46 -0.68 -34.42
C MET A 1 -7.35 -1.39 -33.66
N SER A 2 -6.47 -0.64 -32.99
CA SER A 2 -5.33 -1.19 -32.25
C SER A 2 -5.83 -1.77 -30.93
N ARG A 3 -5.77 -3.09 -30.78
CA ARG A 3 -5.92 -3.76 -29.49
C ARG A 3 -4.69 -3.40 -28.66
N HIS A 4 -4.77 -2.32 -27.87
CA HIS A 4 -3.83 -2.13 -26.78
C HIS A 4 -3.87 -3.39 -25.93
N ARG A 5 -2.74 -4.11 -25.87
CA ARG A 5 -2.56 -5.22 -24.95
C ARG A 5 -2.96 -4.69 -23.57
N ARG A 6 -3.99 -5.27 -22.96
CA ARG A 6 -4.16 -5.19 -21.51
C ARG A 6 -2.93 -5.91 -20.98
N ASP A 7 -1.88 -5.16 -20.66
CA ASP A 7 -0.75 -5.71 -19.93
C ASP A 7 -1.32 -6.37 -18.69
N ASP A 8 -1.10 -7.68 -18.55
CA ASP A 8 -1.69 -8.46 -17.47
C ASP A 8 -1.16 -7.90 -16.15
N ILE A 9 -2.07 -7.29 -15.38
CA ILE A 9 -1.79 -6.70 -14.07
C ILE A 9 -1.21 -7.79 -13.15
N CYS A 10 -1.59 -9.06 -13.34
CA CYS A 10 -1.03 -10.19 -12.61
C CYS A 10 0.47 -10.35 -12.88
N THR A 11 0.92 -10.21 -14.12
CA THR A 11 2.36 -10.28 -14.46
C THR A 11 3.10 -9.03 -13.97
N ARG A 12 2.47 -7.86 -14.04
CA ARG A 12 3.10 -6.58 -13.66
C ARG A 12 3.27 -6.40 -12.15
N PHE A 13 2.38 -6.97 -11.34
CA PHE A 13 2.45 -6.92 -9.87
C PHE A 13 2.66 -8.31 -9.25
N GLN A 14 3.25 -9.23 -10.02
CA GLN A 14 3.54 -10.58 -9.58
C GLN A 14 4.40 -10.56 -8.31
N GLY A 15 4.04 -11.38 -7.31
CA GLY A 15 4.74 -11.41 -6.03
C GLY A 15 4.30 -10.32 -5.05
N LEU A 16 3.76 -9.18 -5.50
CA LEU A 16 3.17 -8.15 -4.63
C LEU A 16 1.72 -8.49 -4.27
N SER A 17 1.03 -9.22 -5.15
CA SER A 17 -0.34 -9.69 -4.98
C SER A 17 -0.49 -10.62 -3.77
N LEU A 18 -1.49 -10.33 -2.93
CA LEU A 18 -1.88 -11.23 -1.83
C LEU A 18 -2.64 -12.47 -2.30
N ARG A 19 -3.00 -12.57 -3.59
CA ARG A 19 -3.75 -13.71 -4.14
C ARG A 19 -2.87 -14.86 -4.60
N ASP A 20 -1.56 -14.68 -4.69
CA ASP A 20 -0.63 -15.66 -5.29
C ASP A 20 -0.32 -16.84 -4.34
N GLN A 21 -1.22 -17.13 -3.40
CA GLN A 21 -1.10 -18.23 -2.44
C GLN A 21 -1.93 -19.44 -2.89
N PRO A 22 -1.41 -20.69 -2.78
CA PRO A 22 -2.18 -21.87 -3.11
C PRO A 22 -3.39 -21.98 -2.17
N SER A 23 -4.59 -21.94 -2.75
CA SER A 23 -5.85 -22.11 -2.03
C SER A 23 -5.91 -23.52 -1.41
N THR A 24 -5.84 -23.62 -0.09
CA THR A 24 -6.27 -24.83 0.62
C THR A 24 -7.73 -24.67 1.02
N SER A 25 -8.65 -24.97 0.10
CA SER A 25 -10.06 -25.14 0.45
C SER A 25 -10.57 -26.49 -0.06
N ARG A 26 -10.69 -27.45 0.87
CA ARG A 26 -11.45 -28.69 0.64
C ARG A 26 -12.93 -28.33 0.52
N GLY A 27 -13.49 -28.54 -0.66
CA GLY A 27 -14.93 -28.37 -0.90
C GLY A 27 -15.73 -29.44 -0.17
N CYS A 28 -16.68 -29.03 0.67
CA CYS A 28 -17.71 -29.90 1.20
C CYS A 28 -19.00 -29.63 0.41
N SER A 29 -19.46 -30.66 -0.32
CA SER A 29 -20.71 -30.65 -1.07
C SER A 29 -21.86 -31.03 -0.14
N SER A 30 -22.94 -30.24 -0.11
CA SER A 30 -24.21 -30.72 0.42
C SER A 30 -25.38 -30.25 -0.45
N ARG A 31 -26.31 -31.19 -0.61
CA ARG A 31 -27.38 -31.28 -1.60
C ARG A 31 -28.65 -30.62 -1.02
N ALA A 32 -29.33 -29.82 -1.83
CA ALA A 32 -30.57 -29.15 -1.44
C ALA A 32 -31.76 -30.12 -1.44
N THR A 33 -32.60 -30.03 -0.41
CA THR A 33 -33.98 -30.52 -0.42
C THR A 33 -34.92 -29.39 0.00
N THR A 34 -36.03 -29.26 -0.72
CA THR A 34 -37.07 -28.23 -0.59
C THR A 34 -38.24 -28.71 0.27
N SER A 35 -38.72 -27.92 1.23
CA SER A 35 -40.15 -27.82 1.54
C SER A 35 -40.51 -26.60 2.41
N GLY A 36 -41.68 -26.02 2.14
CA GLY A 36 -42.56 -25.40 3.15
C GLY A 36 -42.35 -23.92 3.49
N ARG A 37 -43.13 -23.02 2.86
CA ARG A 37 -43.28 -21.62 3.29
C ARG A 37 -44.21 -21.52 4.51
N LYS A 38 -43.73 -20.92 5.60
CA LYS A 38 -44.53 -20.20 6.61
C LYS A 38 -43.86 -18.86 6.89
N ALA A 39 -44.65 -17.79 6.97
CA ALA A 39 -44.17 -16.43 7.25
C ALA A 39 -43.66 -16.33 8.70
N PRO A 40 -42.48 -15.72 8.97
CA PRO A 40 -41.97 -15.65 10.32
C PRO A 40 -42.50 -14.42 11.07
N VAL A 41 -42.79 -14.64 12.35
CA VAL A 41 -43.05 -13.63 13.38
C VAL A 41 -41.79 -12.80 13.58
N ILE A 42 -41.91 -11.46 13.58
CA ILE A 42 -40.80 -10.55 13.85
C ILE A 42 -40.47 -10.61 15.35
N GLN A 43 -39.48 -11.43 15.71
CA GLN A 43 -38.77 -11.30 16.97
C GLN A 43 -37.57 -10.38 16.78
N SER A 44 -37.36 -9.46 17.72
CA SER A 44 -36.19 -8.57 17.78
C SER A 44 -34.92 -9.42 17.87
N VAL A 45 -34.27 -9.62 16.72
CA VAL A 45 -32.95 -10.25 16.67
C VAL A 45 -31.94 -9.20 17.09
N LYS A 46 -31.39 -9.32 18.29
CA LYS A 46 -30.15 -8.60 18.65
C LYS A 46 -29.07 -9.07 17.68
N ASN A 47 -28.61 -8.15 16.84
CA ASN A 47 -27.64 -8.43 15.79
C ASN A 47 -26.25 -8.65 16.44
N PRO A 48 -25.67 -9.86 16.40
CA PRO A 48 -24.41 -10.17 17.11
C PRO A 48 -23.17 -9.48 16.50
N HIS A 49 -23.35 -8.65 15.46
CA HIS A 49 -22.27 -7.94 14.76
C HIS A 49 -22.21 -6.43 15.04
N VAL A 50 -23.05 -5.89 15.94
CA VAL A 50 -22.82 -4.55 16.45
C VAL A 50 -21.71 -4.66 17.49
N LEU A 51 -20.47 -4.36 17.08
CA LEU A 51 -19.42 -4.09 18.05
C LEU A 51 -19.83 -2.84 18.81
N ASP A 52 -20.12 -2.99 20.10
CA ASP A 52 -20.29 -1.87 21.02
C ASP A 52 -19.01 -1.02 20.98
N ILE A 53 -19.08 0.14 20.34
CA ILE A 53 -17.94 1.07 20.31
C ILE A 53 -17.97 1.83 21.63
N ASN A 54 -17.38 1.21 22.66
CA ASN A 54 -17.07 1.90 23.90
C ASN A 54 -16.08 3.02 23.59
N HIS A 55 -16.55 4.27 23.72
CA HIS A 55 -15.74 5.48 23.63
C HIS A 55 -14.90 5.69 24.92
N SER A 56 -14.32 4.61 25.44
CA SER A 56 -13.54 4.60 26.67
C SER A 56 -12.05 4.49 26.35
N GLY A 57 -11.40 5.61 26.04
CA GLY A 57 -9.95 5.84 26.22
C GLY A 57 -8.94 4.86 25.60
N GLY A 58 -9.36 3.87 24.81
CA GLY A 58 -8.50 2.88 24.17
C GLY A 58 -7.80 3.47 22.95
N LYS A 59 -6.52 3.14 22.76
CA LYS A 59 -5.79 3.53 21.54
C LYS A 59 -6.56 3.00 20.32
N VAL A 60 -6.99 3.91 19.44
CA VAL A 60 -7.71 3.63 18.18
C VAL A 60 -6.89 2.75 17.23
N VAL A 61 -5.56 2.76 17.40
CA VAL A 61 -4.60 1.94 16.66
C VAL A 61 -3.78 1.11 17.63
N THR A 62 -3.71 -0.19 17.38
CA THR A 62 -2.77 -1.09 18.07
C THR A 62 -1.68 -1.56 17.10
N CYS A 63 -0.54 -1.96 17.64
CA CYS A 63 0.60 -2.41 16.87
C CYS A 63 1.18 -3.70 17.49
N GLN A 64 1.56 -4.65 16.65
CA GLN A 64 2.14 -5.93 17.07
C GLN A 64 3.36 -6.26 16.23
N ASN A 65 4.47 -6.62 16.88
CA ASN A 65 5.65 -7.11 16.15
C ASN A 65 5.32 -8.47 15.51
N LEU A 66 5.63 -8.63 14.23
CA LEU A 66 5.57 -9.91 13.56
C LEU A 66 6.80 -10.74 13.95
N HIS A 67 6.57 -12.02 14.22
CA HIS A 67 7.67 -12.96 14.42
C HIS A 67 8.34 -13.26 13.07
N PRO A 68 9.66 -13.49 12.98
CA PRO A 68 10.35 -13.80 11.72
C PRO A 68 9.81 -15.05 10.98
N THR A 69 9.12 -15.95 11.69
CA THR A 69 8.47 -17.12 11.08
C THR A 69 7.03 -16.85 10.63
N ASP A 70 6.50 -15.65 10.87
CA ASP A 70 5.18 -15.27 10.40
C ASP A 70 5.17 -15.21 8.87
N HIS A 71 4.10 -15.70 8.25
CA HIS A 71 3.99 -15.72 6.80
C HIS A 71 4.03 -14.33 6.16
N MET A 72 3.48 -13.30 6.82
CA MET A 72 3.54 -11.91 6.34
C MET A 72 4.93 -11.32 6.54
N TYR A 73 5.64 -11.70 7.60
CA TYR A 73 7.04 -11.33 7.77
C TYR A 73 7.84 -11.85 6.58
N LYS A 74 7.77 -13.15 6.29
CA LYS A 74 8.46 -13.78 5.16
C LYS A 74 8.04 -13.19 3.82
N LYS A 75 6.75 -12.92 3.63
CA LYS A 75 6.25 -12.28 2.42
C LYS A 75 6.85 -10.89 2.21
N ILE A 76 6.97 -10.08 3.26
CA ILE A 76 7.57 -8.73 3.17
C ILE A 76 9.09 -8.83 2.98
N GLU A 77 9.75 -9.77 3.65
CA GLU A 77 11.16 -10.09 3.46
C GLU A 77 11.45 -10.46 1.99
N ASP A 78 10.67 -11.35 1.39
CA ASP A 78 10.80 -11.74 -0.02
C ASP A 78 10.60 -10.58 -1.00
N LEU A 79 9.82 -9.55 -0.63
CA LEU A 79 9.61 -8.35 -1.44
C LEU A 79 10.80 -7.38 -1.37
N ILE A 80 11.69 -7.55 -0.40
CA ILE A 80 12.89 -6.76 -0.25
C ILE A 80 13.99 -7.49 -1.03
N THR A 81 14.07 -7.19 -2.32
CA THR A 81 14.96 -7.88 -3.27
C THR A 81 16.42 -7.45 -3.18
N ASN A 82 16.87 -6.84 -2.08
CA ASN A 82 18.18 -6.19 -2.00
C ASN A 82 18.98 -6.64 -0.78
N GLU A 83 20.22 -7.06 -1.03
CA GLU A 83 21.17 -7.56 -0.04
C GLU A 83 21.60 -6.49 0.99
N THR A 84 21.41 -5.19 0.69
CA THR A 84 21.77 -4.09 1.60
C THR A 84 20.71 -3.79 2.66
N PHE A 85 19.46 -4.27 2.52
CA PHE A 85 18.43 -3.99 3.53
C PHE A 85 18.52 -4.96 4.69
N VAL A 86 18.89 -4.46 5.87
CA VAL A 86 18.86 -5.24 7.11
C VAL A 86 17.56 -4.97 7.84
N ILE A 87 16.66 -5.96 7.86
CA ILE A 87 15.36 -5.86 8.53
C ILE A 87 15.57 -5.94 10.04
N GLU A 88 15.19 -4.89 10.76
CA GLU A 88 15.26 -4.84 12.22
C GLU A 88 13.97 -5.37 12.85
N ASN A 89 12.82 -4.94 12.32
CA ASN A 89 11.52 -5.31 12.83
C ASN A 89 10.41 -5.02 11.81
N ILE A 90 9.38 -5.86 11.78
CA ILE A 90 8.15 -5.62 11.03
C ILE A 90 7.00 -5.56 12.02
N VAL A 91 6.31 -4.42 12.07
CA VAL A 91 5.22 -4.16 13.01
C VAL A 91 3.91 -4.10 12.26
N GLU A 92 3.00 -5.03 12.52
CA GLU A 92 1.63 -4.98 12.02
C GLU A 92 0.84 -3.86 12.70
N VAL A 93 0.10 -3.10 11.90
CA VAL A 93 -0.76 -2.00 12.32
C VAL A 93 -2.20 -2.47 12.25
N HIS A 94 -2.90 -2.39 13.39
CA HIS A 94 -4.31 -2.70 13.48
C HIS A 94 -5.10 -1.40 13.74
N ASN A 95 -5.69 -0.87 12.66
CA ASN A 95 -6.65 0.22 12.73
C ASN A 95 -8.01 -0.27 12.19
N PRO A 96 -8.97 -0.66 13.05
CA PRO A 96 -10.20 -1.31 12.63
C PRO A 96 -11.10 -0.40 11.76
N PHE A 97 -11.02 0.93 11.94
CA PHE A 97 -11.80 1.88 11.14
C PHE A 97 -11.27 1.94 9.70
N LEU A 98 -9.96 2.17 9.55
CA LEU A 98 -9.33 2.20 8.22
C LEU A 98 -9.46 0.86 7.51
N LYS A 99 -9.32 -0.25 8.24
CA LYS A 99 -9.47 -1.60 7.68
C LYS A 99 -10.88 -1.83 7.13
N LYS A 100 -11.92 -1.47 7.89
CA LYS A 100 -13.32 -1.58 7.43
C LYS A 100 -13.61 -0.69 6.21
N ALA A 101 -13.12 0.55 6.20
CA ALA A 101 -13.30 1.46 5.08
C ALA A 101 -12.62 0.92 3.80
N TYR A 102 -11.40 0.40 3.95
CA TYR A 102 -10.65 -0.27 2.88
C TYR A 102 -11.38 -1.51 2.34
N ASP A 103 -11.89 -2.39 3.22
CA ASP A 103 -12.63 -3.60 2.79
C ASP A 103 -13.95 -3.26 2.09
N LEU A 104 -14.62 -2.19 2.52
CA LEU A 104 -15.81 -1.66 1.84
C LEU A 104 -15.45 -1.13 0.44
N LYS A 105 -14.36 -0.35 0.31
CA LYS A 105 -13.88 0.15 -0.99
C LYS A 105 -13.48 -0.99 -1.92
N LYS A 106 -12.81 -2.03 -1.41
CA LYS A 106 -12.49 -3.26 -2.16
C LYS A 106 -13.74 -3.93 -2.71
N SER A 107 -14.78 -4.07 -1.88
CA SER A 107 -16.05 -4.66 -2.29
C SER A 107 -16.77 -3.81 -3.35
N GLN A 108 -16.74 -2.48 -3.21
CA GLN A 108 -17.27 -1.55 -4.20
C GLN A 108 -16.57 -1.71 -5.55
N LYS A 109 -15.23 -1.68 -5.58
CA LYS A 109 -14.44 -1.86 -6.80
C LYS A 109 -14.68 -3.21 -7.45
N LYS A 110 -14.79 -4.27 -6.66
CA LYS A 110 -15.08 -5.62 -7.18
C LYS A 110 -16.41 -5.67 -7.92
N ARG A 111 -17.43 -4.95 -7.44
CA ARG A 111 -18.71 -4.83 -8.15
C ARG A 111 -18.61 -3.99 -9.42
N GLN A 112 -17.78 -2.95 -9.42
CA GLN A 112 -17.67 -2.01 -10.54
C GLN A 112 -16.78 -2.52 -11.67
N PHE A 113 -15.66 -3.16 -11.34
CA PHE A 113 -14.61 -3.54 -12.28
C PHE A 113 -14.41 -5.07 -12.39
N GLY A 114 -15.14 -5.85 -11.59
CA GLY A 114 -15.02 -7.31 -11.52
C GLY A 114 -13.82 -7.75 -10.69
N GLU A 115 -12.61 -7.57 -11.20
CA GLU A 115 -11.38 -7.96 -10.52
C GLU A 115 -10.71 -6.77 -9.82
N VAL A 116 -10.13 -7.03 -8.64
CA VAL A 116 -9.38 -6.05 -7.83
C VAL A 116 -8.14 -6.73 -7.26
N HIS A 117 -6.97 -6.30 -7.69
CA HIS A 117 -5.71 -6.77 -7.15
C HIS A 117 -5.41 -6.04 -5.85
N GLU A 118 -4.98 -6.79 -4.84
CA GLU A 118 -4.52 -6.23 -3.56
C GLU A 118 -3.02 -6.49 -3.48
N CYS A 119 -2.24 -5.41 -3.51
CA CYS A 119 -0.79 -5.46 -3.60
C CYS A 119 -0.15 -4.87 -2.35
N LEU A 120 0.89 -5.52 -1.83
CA LEU A 120 1.80 -4.91 -0.86
C LEU A 120 2.76 -3.99 -1.61
N VAL A 121 2.82 -2.73 -1.21
CA VAL A 121 3.73 -1.73 -1.78
C VAL A 121 4.31 -0.86 -0.67
N PHE A 122 5.45 -0.24 -0.95
CA PHE A 122 6.21 0.55 0.00
C PHE A 122 5.90 2.04 -0.15
N HIS A 123 5.91 2.76 0.96
CA HIS A 123 5.84 4.21 1.00
C HIS A 123 6.95 4.75 1.91
N GLY A 124 7.85 5.53 1.33
CA GLY A 124 8.85 6.30 2.09
C GLY A 124 8.26 7.62 2.54
N THR A 125 8.47 7.95 3.80
CA THR A 125 8.07 9.21 4.42
C THR A 125 8.98 9.48 5.61
N LYS A 126 8.95 10.70 6.16
CA LYS A 126 9.66 11.02 7.40
C LYS A 126 9.10 10.20 8.55
N LYS A 127 9.96 9.74 9.46
CA LYS A 127 9.60 8.93 10.64
C LYS A 127 8.53 9.61 11.50
N ALA A 128 8.54 10.95 11.56
CA ALA A 128 7.54 11.75 12.24
C ALA A 128 6.10 11.52 11.72
N ASN A 129 5.95 11.20 10.44
CA ASN A 129 4.65 11.08 9.76
C ASN A 129 4.05 9.67 9.87
N VAL A 130 4.86 8.68 10.26
CA VAL A 130 4.42 7.27 10.27
C VAL A 130 3.23 7.05 11.20
N ASN A 131 3.26 7.64 12.39
CA ASN A 131 2.16 7.46 13.35
C ASN A 131 0.87 8.17 12.91
N SER A 132 0.96 9.36 12.33
CA SER A 132 -0.21 10.08 11.82
C SER A 132 -0.83 9.32 10.64
N ILE A 133 -0.02 8.83 9.70
CA ILE A 133 -0.50 8.01 8.57
C ILE A 133 -1.17 6.72 9.06
N CYS A 134 -0.59 5.99 10.02
CA CYS A 134 -1.21 4.78 10.57
C CYS A 134 -2.55 5.06 11.30
N THR A 135 -2.73 6.28 11.81
CA THR A 135 -3.93 6.69 12.56
C THR A 135 -5.02 7.22 11.65
N TYR A 136 -4.66 8.11 10.72
CA TYR A 136 -5.60 8.90 9.91
C TYR A 136 -5.58 8.54 8.42
N ASN A 137 -4.79 7.54 8.04
CA ASN A 137 -4.51 7.12 6.66
C ASN A 137 -3.64 8.13 5.89
N PHE A 138 -3.25 7.76 4.67
CA PHE A 138 -2.61 8.68 3.75
C PHE A 138 -3.61 9.73 3.25
N ASN A 139 -3.19 10.99 3.15
CA ASN A 139 -3.99 12.04 2.55
C ASN A 139 -3.51 12.33 1.14
N TRP A 140 -4.22 11.81 0.14
CA TRP A 140 -3.87 12.00 -1.27
C TRP A 140 -3.87 13.47 -1.69
N ARG A 141 -4.59 14.35 -0.97
CA ARG A 141 -4.70 15.79 -1.25
C ARG A 141 -3.44 16.56 -0.84
N LEU A 142 -2.55 15.97 -0.04
CA LEU A 142 -1.25 16.56 0.34
C LEU A 142 -0.16 16.30 -0.71
N PHE A 143 -0.52 15.92 -1.94
CA PHE A 143 0.43 15.73 -3.03
C PHE A 143 1.33 16.97 -3.19
N GLY A 144 2.62 16.77 -3.47
CA GLY A 144 3.55 17.87 -3.75
C GLY A 144 4.02 18.70 -2.54
N THR A 145 3.63 18.36 -1.31
CA THR A 145 4.07 19.09 -0.09
C THR A 145 5.54 18.88 0.26
N ASN A 146 6.15 17.76 -0.18
CA ASN A 146 7.53 17.41 0.17
C ASN A 146 8.42 17.10 -1.04
N LYS A 147 7.87 16.51 -2.12
CA LYS A 147 8.58 16.22 -3.38
C LYS A 147 7.59 16.27 -4.56
N GLY A 148 8.06 16.65 -5.74
CA GLY A 148 7.23 16.85 -6.94
C GLY A 148 6.36 15.65 -7.34
N HIS A 149 5.20 15.92 -7.92
CA HIS A 149 4.17 14.92 -8.24
C HIS A 149 4.27 14.40 -9.70
N LYS A 150 5.39 13.77 -10.07
CA LYS A 150 5.72 13.46 -11.48
C LYS A 150 4.73 12.54 -12.22
N PHE A 151 4.02 11.67 -11.50
CA PHE A 151 3.12 10.67 -12.10
C PHE A 151 1.65 10.87 -11.75
N GLY A 152 1.35 11.96 -11.02
CA GLY A 152 0.02 12.30 -10.57
C GLY A 152 -0.05 12.96 -9.21
N LYS A 153 -1.10 13.76 -9.03
CA LYS A 153 -1.45 14.50 -7.81
C LYS A 153 -2.26 13.60 -6.86
N GLY A 154 -1.58 12.61 -6.29
CA GLY A 154 -2.15 11.67 -5.34
C GLY A 154 -1.08 11.06 -4.43
N VAL A 155 -1.42 9.98 -3.73
CA VAL A 155 -0.44 9.24 -2.90
C VAL A 155 0.40 8.36 -3.81
N SER A 156 1.71 8.57 -3.79
CA SER A 156 2.67 7.72 -4.50
C SER A 156 3.12 6.55 -3.64
N PHE A 157 3.11 5.36 -4.20
CA PHE A 157 3.67 4.14 -3.62
C PHE A 157 4.72 3.57 -4.57
N SER A 158 5.62 2.76 -4.02
CA SER A 158 6.67 2.08 -4.77
C SER A 158 6.53 0.58 -4.65
N THR A 159 6.71 -0.13 -5.76
CA THR A 159 6.83 -1.60 -5.75
C THR A 159 8.22 -2.07 -5.33
N ASN A 160 9.17 -1.15 -5.19
CA ASN A 160 10.55 -1.42 -4.80
C ASN A 160 10.93 -0.69 -3.49
N ALA A 161 11.40 -1.44 -2.50
CA ALA A 161 11.76 -0.91 -1.18
C ALA A 161 12.93 0.09 -1.23
N LYS A 162 13.97 -0.18 -2.03
CA LYS A 162 15.12 0.73 -2.23
C LYS A 162 14.67 2.06 -2.82
N TYR A 163 13.80 2.03 -3.84
CA TYR A 163 13.24 3.25 -4.41
C TYR A 163 12.41 4.04 -3.38
N ALA A 164 11.62 3.36 -2.55
CA ALA A 164 10.86 4.01 -1.47
C ALA A 164 11.78 4.62 -0.40
N SER A 165 12.90 3.98 -0.07
CA SER A 165 13.86 4.45 0.94
C SER A 165 14.42 5.84 0.65
N ASN A 166 14.56 6.21 -0.63
CA ASN A 166 14.99 7.56 -1.05
C ASN A 166 13.98 8.68 -0.70
N TYR A 167 12.78 8.30 -0.22
CA TYR A 167 11.73 9.21 0.25
C TYR A 167 11.53 9.15 1.78
N SER A 168 12.33 8.34 2.49
CA SER A 168 12.42 8.35 3.95
C SER A 168 13.57 9.27 4.42
N ASP A 169 13.70 9.49 5.73
CA ASP A 169 14.78 10.33 6.28
C ASP A 169 16.16 9.80 5.86
N LEU A 170 16.95 10.62 5.14
CA LEU A 170 18.24 10.21 4.60
C LEU A 170 19.33 10.13 5.66
N ASP A 171 19.24 10.99 6.68
CA ASP A 171 20.27 11.13 7.72
C ASP A 171 20.12 10.14 8.89
N LEU A 172 19.08 9.30 8.85
CA LEU A 172 18.83 8.31 9.91
C LEU A 172 19.42 6.96 9.52
N TYR A 173 20.21 6.38 10.42
CA TYR A 173 20.66 4.99 10.32
C TYR A 173 19.48 4.02 10.47
N HIS A 174 18.66 4.20 11.52
CA HIS A 174 17.45 3.41 11.76
C HIS A 174 16.24 4.03 11.06
N LYS A 175 15.93 3.50 9.89
CA LYS A 175 14.91 4.00 8.97
C LYS A 175 13.60 3.26 9.14
N VAL A 176 12.54 3.82 8.56
CA VAL A 176 11.21 3.21 8.53
C VAL A 176 10.54 3.41 7.18
N LEU A 177 9.95 2.34 6.65
CA LEU A 177 9.01 2.40 5.54
C LEU A 177 7.62 1.98 6.02
N ILE A 178 6.58 2.53 5.39
CA ILE A 178 5.24 1.99 5.52
C ILE A 178 5.04 0.95 4.42
N VAL A 179 4.63 -0.26 4.78
CA VAL A 179 4.14 -1.25 3.81
C VAL A 179 2.62 -1.19 3.80
N ALA A 180 2.05 -0.74 2.69
CA ALA A 180 0.63 -0.55 2.51
C ALA A 180 0.02 -1.66 1.64
N LYS A 181 -1.23 -2.03 1.96
CA LYS A 181 -2.09 -2.79 1.04
C LYS A 181 -2.78 -1.80 0.12
N VAL A 182 -2.63 -1.95 -1.19
CA VAL A 182 -3.20 -1.05 -2.20
C VAL A 182 -4.10 -1.82 -3.17
N LEU A 183 -5.29 -1.26 -3.43
CA LEU A 183 -6.25 -1.77 -4.40
C LEU A 183 -5.93 -1.25 -5.80
N ILE A 184 -5.71 -2.16 -6.73
CA ILE A 184 -5.40 -1.85 -8.13
C ILE A 184 -6.43 -2.57 -9.01
N THR A 185 -7.15 -1.81 -9.84
CA THR A 185 -8.06 -2.38 -10.86
C THR A 185 -7.52 -2.22 -12.26
N ASN A 186 -7.17 -1.01 -12.67
CA ASN A 186 -6.72 -0.71 -14.04
C ASN A 186 -5.67 0.39 -13.98
N VAL A 187 -4.58 0.20 -14.71
CA VAL A 187 -3.40 1.08 -14.65
C VAL A 187 -3.22 1.87 -15.94
N CYS A 188 -2.97 3.18 -15.81
CA CYS A 188 -2.65 4.08 -16.91
C CYS A 188 -1.25 4.70 -16.75
N GLN A 189 -0.73 5.30 -17.81
CA GLN A 189 0.50 6.10 -17.73
C GLN A 189 0.23 7.39 -16.94
N GLY A 190 1.02 7.64 -15.90
CA GLY A 190 0.95 8.87 -15.11
C GLY A 190 1.62 10.06 -15.76
N HIS A 191 1.18 11.26 -15.37
CA HIS A 191 1.80 12.53 -15.76
C HIS A 191 1.62 13.59 -14.65
N PRO A 192 2.45 14.67 -14.63
CA PRO A 192 2.47 15.59 -13.48
C PRO A 192 1.16 16.34 -13.22
N ASN A 193 0.41 16.62 -14.29
CA ASN A 193 -0.86 17.34 -14.20
C ASN A 193 -2.08 16.46 -13.90
N MET A 194 -1.90 15.15 -13.69
CA MET A 194 -3.02 14.22 -13.46
C MET A 194 -3.59 14.42 -12.07
N THR A 195 -4.80 14.97 -11.96
CA THR A 195 -5.56 15.08 -10.71
C THR A 195 -6.44 13.86 -10.44
N TYR A 196 -6.87 13.19 -11.50
CA TYR A 196 -7.59 11.92 -11.48
C TYR A 196 -7.21 11.09 -12.71
N PRO A 197 -7.19 9.75 -12.59
CA PRO A 197 -6.94 8.86 -13.72
C PRO A 197 -8.10 8.92 -14.74
N PRO A 198 -7.84 8.63 -16.03
CA PRO A 198 -8.89 8.61 -17.05
C PRO A 198 -10.01 7.62 -16.74
N PRO A 199 -11.21 7.76 -17.33
CA PRO A 199 -12.32 6.84 -17.11
C PRO A 199 -11.92 5.38 -17.33
N GLY A 200 -12.24 4.53 -16.35
CA GLY A 200 -11.90 3.11 -16.37
C GLY A 200 -10.58 2.77 -15.68
N TYR A 201 -9.78 3.76 -15.30
CA TYR A 201 -8.52 3.58 -14.56
C TYR A 201 -8.66 4.06 -13.13
N ASP A 202 -7.92 3.45 -12.20
CA ASP A 202 -7.88 3.87 -10.80
C ASP A 202 -6.46 4.14 -10.31
N THR A 203 -5.47 3.76 -11.10
CA THR A 203 -4.06 3.82 -10.74
C THR A 203 -3.29 4.39 -11.91
N SER A 204 -2.40 5.35 -11.65
CA SER A 204 -1.39 5.75 -12.65
C SER A 204 -0.03 5.21 -12.25
N GLN A 205 0.89 5.08 -13.20
CA GLN A 205 2.24 4.56 -12.93
C GLN A 205 3.35 5.30 -13.67
N LYS A 206 4.59 5.13 -13.19
CA LYS A 206 5.81 5.52 -13.91
C LYS A 206 6.13 4.50 -15.02
N GLY A 207 5.80 4.84 -16.26
CA GLY A 207 6.28 4.11 -17.44
C GLY A 207 5.83 2.64 -17.48
N GLY A 208 6.54 1.80 -18.24
CA GLY A 208 6.29 0.36 -18.30
C GLY A 208 6.78 -0.43 -17.08
N SER A 209 7.62 0.17 -16.23
CA SER A 209 8.28 -0.52 -15.10
C SER A 209 7.39 -0.70 -13.87
N GLY A 210 6.34 0.12 -13.70
CA GLY A 210 5.43 0.02 -12.55
C GLY A 210 6.12 0.25 -11.19
N ILE A 211 7.34 0.81 -11.19
CA ILE A 211 8.12 1.03 -9.96
C ILE A 211 7.41 2.03 -9.05
N VAL A 212 6.72 3.01 -9.62
CA VAL A 212 5.88 3.96 -8.89
C VAL A 212 4.45 3.84 -9.37
N ILE A 213 3.51 3.75 -8.43
CA ILE A 213 2.07 3.83 -8.68
C ILE A 213 1.45 4.97 -7.85
N VAL A 214 0.39 5.59 -8.37
CA VAL A 214 -0.30 6.71 -7.70
C VAL A 214 -1.79 6.39 -7.53
N LYS A 215 -2.32 6.67 -6.33
CA LYS A 215 -3.72 6.51 -5.95
C LYS A 215 -4.35 7.87 -5.60
N TYR A 216 -5.62 8.03 -5.94
CA TYR A 216 -6.30 9.34 -5.98
C TYR A 216 -7.60 9.39 -5.18
N ASP A 217 -7.96 8.30 -4.51
CA ASP A 217 -9.21 8.21 -3.77
C ASP A 217 -8.96 7.61 -2.39
N ASP A 218 -9.77 8.06 -1.43
CA ASP A 218 -9.69 7.66 -0.04
C ASP A 218 -10.00 6.16 0.08
N ASN A 219 -9.30 5.47 0.97
CA ASN A 219 -9.50 4.05 1.29
C ASN A 219 -9.18 3.06 0.16
N GLU A 220 -8.53 3.48 -0.93
CA GLU A 220 -7.93 2.55 -1.89
C GLU A 220 -6.61 1.94 -1.39
N PHE A 221 -6.18 2.33 -0.20
CA PHE A 221 -4.95 1.93 0.46
C PHE A 221 -5.15 1.79 1.97
N TYR A 222 -4.35 0.95 2.59
CA TYR A 222 -4.35 0.68 4.03
C TYR A 222 -2.90 0.53 4.54
N PRO A 223 -2.41 1.40 5.46
CA PRO A 223 -1.07 1.27 6.04
C PRO A 223 -1.03 0.06 6.98
N ALA A 224 -0.54 -1.07 6.47
CA ALA A 224 -0.69 -2.36 7.13
C ALA A 224 0.50 -2.70 8.04
N TYR A 225 1.71 -2.28 7.67
CA TYR A 225 2.93 -2.59 8.43
C TYR A 225 3.88 -1.40 8.48
N LYS A 226 4.67 -1.32 9.56
CA LYS A 226 5.87 -0.49 9.67
C LYS A 226 7.08 -1.41 9.53
N LEU A 227 7.91 -1.17 8.53
CA LEU A 227 9.16 -1.89 8.29
C LEU A 227 10.30 -1.03 8.81
N TYR A 228 10.92 -1.44 9.91
CA TYR A 228 12.14 -0.84 10.46
C TYR A 228 13.36 -1.56 9.91
N TYR A 229 14.34 -0.79 9.46
CA TYR A 229 15.53 -1.30 8.79
C TYR A 229 16.69 -0.31 8.87
N HIS A 230 17.89 -0.80 8.64
CA HIS A 230 19.05 0.01 8.23
C HIS A 230 19.62 -0.56 6.92
N LEU A 231 20.55 0.18 6.33
CA LEU A 231 21.31 -0.28 5.18
C LEU A 231 22.68 -0.79 5.67
N ASP A 232 23.12 -1.95 5.20
CA ASP A 232 24.46 -2.46 5.51
C ASP A 232 25.51 -1.66 4.72
N ASP A 233 26.49 -1.10 5.44
CA ASP A 233 27.46 -0.12 4.91
C ASP A 233 28.71 -0.77 4.29
N ASP A 234 28.67 -2.06 3.93
CA ASP A 234 29.81 -2.83 3.39
C ASP A 234 30.27 -2.45 1.96
N GLU A 235 30.05 -1.19 1.55
CA GLU A 235 30.81 -0.50 0.50
C GLU A 235 31.40 0.82 1.04
N SER A 236 32.25 0.75 2.07
CA SER A 236 33.20 1.82 2.36
C SER A 236 34.57 1.51 1.75
N ASP A 237 34.84 1.99 0.54
CA ASP A 237 35.92 2.96 0.28
C ASP A 237 36.13 3.17 -1.23
N ASN A 238 35.50 4.21 -1.76
CA ASN A 238 36.21 5.10 -2.67
C ASN A 238 35.62 6.50 -2.54
N GLY A 239 36.16 7.26 -1.59
CA GLY A 239 35.98 8.70 -1.57
C GLY A 239 36.39 9.33 -2.90
N ASN A 240 35.57 10.28 -3.35
CA ASN A 240 35.77 11.22 -4.46
C ASN A 240 35.61 10.67 -5.89
N TYR A 241 34.37 10.67 -6.36
CA TYR A 241 34.06 11.48 -7.55
C TYR A 241 32.60 11.94 -7.49
N TYR A 242 32.38 13.25 -7.28
CA TYR A 242 31.22 13.90 -7.86
C TYR A 242 31.42 13.83 -9.39
N ASP A 243 30.99 12.74 -10.02
CA ASP A 243 30.84 12.74 -11.48
C ASP A 243 29.53 13.44 -11.82
N ASN A 244 29.60 14.77 -11.82
CA ASN A 244 28.81 15.55 -12.74
C ASN A 244 29.17 15.11 -14.15
N ASN A 245 28.39 14.17 -14.71
CA ASN A 245 27.65 14.37 -15.95
C ASN A 245 26.99 13.06 -16.42
N ASN A 246 25.73 13.22 -16.87
CA ASN A 246 24.99 12.32 -17.73
C ASN A 246 24.06 11.26 -17.10
N LEU A 247 23.21 11.70 -16.16
CA LEU A 247 21.80 11.28 -16.11
C LEU A 247 20.93 12.53 -16.01
N ASN A 248 20.65 13.13 -17.18
CA ASN A 248 19.55 14.06 -17.33
C ASN A 248 18.24 13.32 -17.02
N ASP A 249 17.70 13.53 -15.82
CA ASP A 249 16.25 13.50 -15.55
C ASP A 249 16.01 14.10 -14.15
N ASP A 250 16.10 15.44 -14.07
CA ASP A 250 15.50 16.34 -13.07
C ASP A 250 15.43 15.81 -11.63
N TYR A 251 16.49 16.05 -10.86
CA TYR A 251 16.43 16.02 -9.39
C TYR A 251 16.46 17.45 -8.88
N ASP A 252 15.27 18.04 -8.69
CA ASP A 252 15.16 19.32 -7.98
C ASP A 252 15.21 19.06 -6.48
N TYR A 253 16.24 19.64 -5.86
CA TYR A 253 16.56 19.60 -4.45
C TYR A 253 15.94 20.81 -3.77
N ASP A 254 14.61 20.87 -3.67
CA ASP A 254 13.96 21.96 -2.95
C ASP A 254 13.83 21.63 -1.46
N ASN A 255 14.76 22.24 -0.75
CA ASN A 255 14.89 22.39 0.67
C ASN A 255 13.81 23.38 1.14
N ASP A 256 12.71 22.90 1.72
CA ASP A 256 11.86 23.76 2.56
C ASP A 256 11.16 22.95 3.67
N TYR A 257 11.73 23.14 4.85
CA TYR A 257 11.26 22.81 6.18
C TYR A 257 9.96 23.57 6.47
N TYR A 258 8.83 22.86 6.64
CA TYR A 258 7.74 23.04 7.62
C TYR A 258 6.57 22.10 7.21
N ASP A 259 6.41 20.98 7.91
CA ASP A 259 5.25 20.10 7.74
C ASP A 259 4.10 20.56 8.65
N TYR A 260 2.95 20.92 8.07
CA TYR A 260 1.67 20.94 8.78
C TYR A 260 1.02 19.56 8.65
N TYR A 261 0.90 18.85 9.78
CA TYR A 261 0.05 17.66 9.95
C TYR A 261 -0.96 17.89 11.06
#